data_AF-A0A0W0Z4S0-F1
#
_entry.id   AF-A0A0W0Z4S0-F1
#
_cell.length_a   1.000
_cell.length_b   1.000
_cell.length_c   1.000
_cell.angle_alpha   90.00
_cell.angle_beta   90.00
_cell.angle_gamma   90.00
#
_symmetry.space_group_name_H-M   'P 1'
#
loop_
_entity.id
_entity.type
_entity.pdbx_description
1 polymer ?
#
loop_
_entity_poly.entity_id
_entity_poly.type
_entity_poly.pdbx_seq_one_letter_code
_entity_poly.pdbx_strand_id
1 'polypeptide(L)'
;MGYTVEEIRDLENPYQDLGNGDALAMHREELNKLTPEEQMDLASRMVLGCPNTELKDFFHAIEATRNPSDDTQTFHSVLASAYEVKKRIFALQDPRNKNPHLLILGNEFDEELFGTYHDLAMQVLDKNETSIAERLAITTPTADRNQLALNVKGIFPNSLFATKLGHAFAIRRDIDNLLLTDHPELFFSSREFSIDGCIEFKGLFQSLTEQDATNIAQKLALHTPEDQRNDVSLYCQKINAADDTFSSKVREAFALRRDIDGLLLGEHPEEFFSSRDFSVDACLEFSTLFSLLKGQEQAIGKKLSLLDEKTRADINRKLEMINNAAHDQSSSFRLIASAMSSREEVAQTVETTPQQQPAPKAADNTNPYRFYREELHQRRQQEKMTLTVEADEDQDQEEEESCLKKFCGFLS
;
A
#
# COMPACT_ATOMS: atom_id res chain seq x y z
N MET A 1 -20.20 56.47 -3.71
CA MET A 1 -20.25 56.55 -5.18
C MET A 1 -20.09 55.12 -5.64
N GLY A 2 -21.12 54.54 -6.25
CA GLY A 2 -21.07 53.16 -6.69
C GLY A 2 -20.32 53.05 -8.02
N TYR A 3 -19.73 51.88 -8.27
CA TYR A 3 -19.11 51.55 -9.55
C TYR A 3 -20.16 51.48 -10.67
N THR A 4 -19.81 51.92 -11.88
CA THR A 4 -20.61 51.67 -13.09
C THR A 4 -20.43 50.23 -13.59
N VAL A 5 -21.25 49.81 -14.56
CA VAL A 5 -21.14 48.49 -15.19
C VAL A 5 -19.75 48.30 -15.85
N GLU A 6 -19.22 49.34 -16.51
CA GLU A 6 -17.87 49.27 -17.09
C GLU A 6 -16.78 49.17 -16.01
N GLU A 7 -16.91 49.95 -14.93
CA GLU A 7 -15.94 49.92 -13.83
C GLU A 7 -15.93 48.57 -13.11
N ILE A 8 -17.10 47.95 -12.89
CA ILE A 8 -17.22 46.62 -12.28
C ILE A 8 -16.54 45.54 -13.14
N ARG A 9 -16.69 45.63 -14.47
CA ARG A 9 -16.10 44.68 -15.40
C ARG A 9 -14.58 44.69 -15.32
N ASP A 10 -14.00 45.89 -15.28
CA ASP A 10 -12.56 46.12 -15.36
C ASP A 10 -11.85 46.13 -13.98
N LEU A 11 -12.54 45.76 -12.89
CA LEU A 11 -11.91 45.64 -11.57
C LEU A 11 -10.75 44.63 -11.60
N GLU A 12 -9.57 45.06 -11.19
CA GLU A 12 -8.39 44.20 -11.13
C GLU A 12 -8.51 43.14 -10.02
N ASN A 13 -9.10 43.51 -8.87
CA ASN A 13 -9.26 42.64 -7.70
C ASN A 13 -10.70 42.67 -7.18
N PRO A 14 -11.68 42.10 -7.91
CA PRO A 14 -13.10 42.28 -7.60
C PRO A 14 -13.51 41.74 -6.23
N TYR A 15 -12.78 40.77 -5.67
CA TYR A 15 -13.00 40.32 -4.28
C TYR A 15 -12.70 41.42 -3.25
N GLN A 16 -11.66 42.23 -3.43
CA GLN A 16 -11.32 43.27 -2.46
C GLN A 16 -12.36 44.40 -2.45
N ASP A 17 -12.88 44.74 -3.64
CA ASP A 17 -13.82 45.84 -3.81
C ASP A 17 -15.27 45.43 -3.52
N LEU A 18 -15.65 44.18 -3.86
CA LEU A 18 -17.02 43.68 -3.80
C LEU A 18 -17.20 42.49 -2.83
N GLY A 19 -16.16 42.02 -2.13
CA GLY A 19 -16.22 40.78 -1.33
C GLY A 19 -17.02 40.86 -0.02
N ASN A 20 -17.60 42.01 0.31
CA ASN A 20 -18.42 42.19 1.51
C ASN A 20 -19.90 42.42 1.16
N GLY A 21 -20.79 42.10 2.10
CA GLY A 21 -22.24 42.14 1.87
C GLY A 21 -22.77 43.53 1.54
N ASP A 22 -22.21 44.58 2.14
CA ASP A 22 -22.62 45.96 1.89
C ASP A 22 -22.27 46.40 0.46
N ALA A 23 -21.07 46.06 -0.02
CA ALA A 23 -20.63 46.36 -1.37
C ALA A 23 -21.44 45.59 -2.44
N LEU A 24 -21.73 44.30 -2.20
CA LEU A 24 -22.60 43.52 -3.08
C LEU A 24 -24.03 44.10 -3.13
N ALA A 25 -24.58 44.51 -1.98
CA ALA A 25 -25.91 45.09 -1.90
C ALA A 25 -25.96 46.47 -2.59
N MET A 26 -24.94 47.31 -2.39
CA MET A 26 -24.85 48.64 -2.99
C MET A 26 -24.79 48.61 -4.52
N HIS A 27 -24.14 47.60 -5.11
CA HIS A 27 -23.95 47.48 -6.57
C HIS A 27 -24.91 46.47 -7.22
N ARG A 28 -25.93 46.01 -6.51
CA ARG A 28 -26.81 44.92 -6.97
C ARG A 28 -27.42 45.16 -8.35
N GLU A 29 -27.98 46.36 -8.58
CA GLU A 29 -28.61 46.69 -9.85
C GLU A 29 -27.61 46.63 -11.01
N GLU A 30 -26.38 47.04 -10.75
CA GLU A 30 -25.32 47.14 -11.75
C GLU A 30 -24.74 45.76 -12.06
N LEU A 31 -24.58 44.92 -11.03
CA LEU A 31 -24.19 43.51 -11.16
C LEU A 31 -25.22 42.70 -11.95
N ASN A 32 -26.51 42.99 -11.78
CA ASN A 32 -27.58 42.32 -12.53
C ASN A 32 -27.71 42.80 -13.98
N LYS A 33 -27.11 43.94 -14.36
CA LYS A 33 -27.07 44.43 -15.75
C LYS A 33 -25.99 43.79 -16.61
N LEU A 34 -25.01 43.13 -15.97
CA LEU A 34 -23.96 42.38 -16.67
C LEU A 34 -24.57 41.26 -17.52
N THR A 35 -23.90 40.92 -18.62
CA THR A 35 -24.28 39.74 -19.41
C THR A 35 -24.01 38.45 -18.63
N PRO A 36 -24.65 37.32 -18.97
CA PRO A 36 -24.39 36.05 -18.28
C PRO A 36 -22.90 35.65 -18.26
N GLU A 37 -22.18 35.89 -19.36
CA GLU A 37 -20.74 35.63 -19.46
C GLU A 37 -19.94 36.55 -18.53
N GLU A 38 -20.28 37.84 -18.47
CA GLU A 38 -19.62 38.81 -17.60
C GLU A 38 -19.89 38.54 -16.11
N GLN A 39 -21.11 38.12 -15.76
CA GLN A 39 -21.45 37.69 -14.42
C GLN A 39 -20.61 36.48 -14.00
N MET A 40 -20.46 35.51 -14.90
CA MET A 40 -19.69 34.29 -14.64
C MET A 40 -18.20 34.56 -14.50
N ASP A 41 -17.62 35.40 -15.36
CA ASP A 41 -16.23 35.84 -15.25
C ASP A 41 -15.96 36.59 -13.93
N LEU A 42 -16.79 37.59 -13.63
CA LEU A 42 -16.65 38.38 -12.40
C LEU A 42 -16.79 37.50 -11.15
N ALA A 43 -17.80 36.64 -11.10
CA ALA A 43 -18.01 35.71 -9.99
C ALA A 43 -16.81 34.77 -9.82
N SER A 44 -16.27 34.22 -10.91
CA SER A 44 -15.09 33.36 -10.88
C SER A 44 -13.86 34.10 -10.35
N ARG A 45 -13.61 35.33 -10.80
CA ARG A 45 -12.51 36.18 -10.29
C ARG A 45 -12.68 36.52 -8.81
N MET A 46 -13.89 36.84 -8.36
CA MET A 46 -14.18 37.08 -6.94
C MET A 46 -13.91 35.83 -6.08
N VAL A 47 -14.37 34.67 -6.53
CA VAL A 47 -14.19 33.39 -5.80
C VAL A 47 -12.72 32.99 -5.77
N LEU A 48 -11.99 33.13 -6.88
CA LEU A 48 -10.54 32.87 -6.93
C LEU A 48 -9.77 33.81 -6.00
N GLY A 49 -10.10 35.10 -6.02
CA GLY A 49 -9.50 36.13 -5.18
C GLY A 49 -9.78 36.00 -3.68
N CYS A 50 -10.85 35.30 -3.28
CA CYS A 50 -11.19 35.06 -1.88
C CYS A 50 -10.20 34.11 -1.19
N PRO A 51 -9.50 34.52 -0.12
CA PRO A 51 -8.65 33.61 0.66
C PRO A 51 -9.45 32.48 1.30
N ASN A 52 -8.86 31.29 1.41
CA ASN A 52 -9.55 30.12 1.98
C ASN A 52 -10.01 30.32 3.43
N THR A 53 -9.26 31.13 4.21
CA THR A 53 -9.60 31.48 5.59
C THR A 53 -10.85 32.35 5.69
N GLU A 54 -11.21 33.07 4.63
CA GLU A 54 -12.33 34.01 4.57
C GLU A 54 -13.55 33.43 3.84
N LEU A 55 -13.44 32.22 3.25
CA LEU A 55 -14.54 31.59 2.51
C LEU A 55 -15.85 31.51 3.29
N LYS A 56 -15.79 31.35 4.61
CA LYS A 56 -17.00 31.31 5.45
C LYS A 56 -17.66 32.68 5.55
N ASP A 57 -16.87 33.72 5.78
CA ASP A 57 -17.37 35.09 5.89
C ASP A 57 -17.88 35.59 4.54
N PHE A 58 -17.20 35.19 3.46
CA PHE A 58 -17.64 35.49 2.10
C PHE A 58 -18.99 34.82 1.77
N PHE A 59 -19.23 33.59 2.22
CA PHE A 59 -20.55 32.97 2.09
C PHE A 59 -21.65 33.77 2.82
N HIS A 60 -21.37 34.25 4.03
CA HIS A 60 -22.31 35.09 4.76
C HIS A 60 -22.59 36.41 4.03
N ALA A 61 -21.58 37.01 3.39
CA ALA A 61 -21.74 38.18 2.54
C ALA A 61 -22.62 37.90 1.31
N ILE A 62 -22.41 36.77 0.64
CA ILE A 62 -23.23 36.34 -0.50
C ILE A 62 -24.69 36.17 -0.05
N GLU A 63 -24.94 35.37 0.99
CA GLU A 63 -26.31 35.10 1.47
C GLU A 63 -27.04 36.37 1.97
N ALA A 64 -26.32 37.33 2.55
CA ALA A 64 -26.90 38.60 2.97
C ALA A 64 -27.50 39.41 1.80
N THR A 65 -27.08 39.14 0.57
CA THR A 65 -27.54 39.85 -0.64
C THR A 65 -28.69 39.12 -1.35
N ARG A 66 -29.06 37.93 -0.86
CA ARG A 66 -30.17 37.13 -1.40
C ARG A 66 -31.48 37.94 -1.35
N ASN A 67 -32.16 38.05 -2.49
CA ASN A 67 -33.51 38.62 -2.53
C ASN A 67 -34.52 37.49 -2.73
N PRO A 68 -35.37 37.21 -1.74
CA PRO A 68 -36.35 36.12 -1.81
C PRO A 68 -37.53 36.40 -2.76
N SER A 69 -37.65 37.61 -3.31
CA SER A 69 -38.78 38.00 -4.18
C SER A 69 -38.47 38.01 -5.68
N ASP A 70 -37.29 37.53 -6.09
CA ASP A 70 -36.84 37.55 -7.49
C ASP A 70 -36.56 36.11 -7.97
N ASP A 71 -37.44 35.58 -8.81
CA ASP A 71 -37.31 34.23 -9.42
C ASP A 71 -36.39 34.25 -10.67
N THR A 72 -35.81 35.40 -11.00
CA THR A 72 -34.90 35.55 -12.14
C THR A 72 -33.45 35.19 -11.75
N GLN A 73 -32.66 34.72 -12.71
CA GLN A 73 -31.23 34.46 -12.49
C GLN A 73 -30.53 35.80 -12.18
N THR A 74 -30.09 35.97 -10.94
CA THR A 74 -29.40 37.17 -10.45
C THR A 74 -27.91 36.89 -10.28
N PHE A 75 -27.09 37.94 -10.24
CA PHE A 75 -25.66 37.81 -9.94
C PHE A 75 -25.41 37.04 -8.64
N HIS A 76 -26.27 37.19 -7.63
CA HIS A 76 -26.24 36.37 -6.41
C HIS A 76 -26.23 34.87 -6.71
N SER A 77 -27.12 34.39 -7.58
CA SER A 77 -27.21 32.96 -7.92
C SER A 77 -25.96 32.44 -8.64
N VAL A 78 -25.38 33.26 -9.51
CA VAL A 78 -24.11 32.97 -10.21
C VAL A 78 -22.96 32.91 -9.21
N LEU A 79 -22.85 33.93 -8.34
CA LEU A 79 -21.80 34.01 -7.33
C LEU A 79 -21.89 32.87 -6.30
N ALA A 80 -23.10 32.52 -5.85
CA ALA A 80 -23.31 31.39 -4.95
C ALA A 80 -22.91 30.05 -5.58
N SER A 81 -23.18 29.86 -6.88
CA SER A 81 -22.79 28.66 -7.63
C SER A 81 -21.26 28.58 -7.79
N ALA A 82 -20.62 29.67 -8.20
CA ALA A 82 -19.17 29.75 -8.29
C ALA A 82 -18.49 29.49 -6.93
N TYR A 83 -19.05 30.04 -5.84
CA TYR A 83 -18.58 29.80 -4.49
C TYR A 83 -18.64 28.31 -4.12
N GLU A 84 -19.75 27.64 -4.45
CA GLU A 84 -19.98 26.24 -4.13
C GLU A 84 -18.94 25.33 -4.81
N VAL A 85 -18.51 25.64 -6.03
CA VAL A 85 -17.41 24.93 -6.73
C VAL A 85 -16.13 24.95 -5.89
N LYS A 86 -15.68 26.14 -5.46
CA LYS A 86 -14.46 26.28 -4.65
C LYS A 86 -14.62 25.57 -3.30
N LYS A 87 -15.75 25.78 -2.63
CA LYS A 87 -16.04 25.14 -1.34
C LYS A 87 -16.01 23.61 -1.43
N ARG A 88 -16.62 23.02 -2.46
CA ARG A 88 -16.64 21.56 -2.65
C ARG A 88 -15.24 20.99 -2.90
N ILE A 89 -14.43 21.65 -3.73
CA ILE A 89 -13.05 21.22 -3.98
C ILE A 89 -12.23 21.26 -2.68
N PHE A 90 -12.33 22.33 -1.89
CA PHE A 90 -11.62 22.40 -0.59
C PHE A 90 -12.17 21.41 0.44
N ALA A 91 -13.45 21.08 0.40
CA ALA A 91 -14.03 20.04 1.26
C ALA A 91 -13.48 18.63 0.95
N LEU A 92 -12.91 18.41 -0.25
CA LEU A 92 -12.16 17.19 -0.56
C LEU A 92 -10.82 17.12 0.18
N GLN A 93 -10.28 18.25 0.65
CA GLN A 93 -9.04 18.32 1.44
C GLN A 93 -9.29 18.39 2.95
N ASP A 94 -10.48 18.84 3.39
CA ASP A 94 -10.75 19.10 4.82
C ASP A 94 -10.58 17.82 5.67
N PRO A 95 -9.58 17.76 6.57
CA PRO A 95 -9.33 16.59 7.42
C PRO A 95 -10.53 16.15 8.27
N ARG A 96 -11.46 17.06 8.56
CA ARG A 96 -12.67 16.77 9.35
C ARG A 96 -13.72 15.99 8.56
N ASN A 97 -13.69 16.08 7.23
CA ASN A 97 -14.61 15.36 6.36
C ASN A 97 -14.16 13.90 6.23
N LYS A 98 -14.75 12.97 6.99
CA LYS A 98 -14.31 11.56 6.97
C LYS A 98 -14.51 10.85 5.63
N ASN A 99 -15.45 11.32 4.79
CA ASN A 99 -15.87 10.65 3.56
C ASN A 99 -15.89 11.63 2.37
N PRO A 100 -14.74 12.20 1.97
CA PRO A 100 -14.69 13.20 0.90
C PRO A 100 -15.15 12.68 -0.46
N HIS A 101 -14.97 11.38 -0.73
CA HIS A 101 -15.41 10.74 -1.97
C HIS A 101 -16.91 10.88 -2.23
N LEU A 102 -17.73 11.02 -1.18
CA LEU A 102 -19.18 11.22 -1.31
C LEU A 102 -19.55 12.57 -1.93
N LEU A 103 -18.66 13.55 -1.95
CA LEU A 103 -18.91 14.82 -2.67
C LEU A 103 -18.92 14.65 -4.20
N ILE A 104 -18.36 13.54 -4.69
CA ILE A 104 -18.28 13.19 -6.11
C ILE A 104 -19.16 11.97 -6.45
N LEU A 105 -19.39 11.09 -5.49
CA LEU A 105 -20.20 9.88 -5.66
C LEU A 105 -21.63 10.00 -5.14
N GLY A 106 -21.87 10.87 -4.16
CA GLY A 106 -23.14 10.96 -3.45
C GLY A 106 -24.19 11.73 -4.23
N ASN A 107 -25.42 11.70 -3.72
CA ASN A 107 -26.57 12.41 -4.32
C ASN A 107 -26.39 13.93 -4.38
N GLU A 108 -25.43 14.46 -3.63
CA GLU A 108 -25.08 15.89 -3.62
C GLU A 108 -24.13 16.27 -4.78
N PHE A 109 -23.63 15.29 -5.53
CA PHE A 109 -22.79 15.52 -6.69
C PHE A 109 -23.57 16.22 -7.81
N ASP A 110 -23.01 17.33 -8.31
CA ASP A 110 -23.63 18.19 -9.31
C ASP A 110 -22.65 18.34 -10.49
N GLU A 111 -22.81 17.49 -11.50
CA GLU A 111 -21.97 17.48 -12.70
C GLU A 111 -22.13 18.76 -13.53
N GLU A 112 -23.36 19.29 -13.58
CA GLU A 112 -23.69 20.50 -14.35
C GLU A 112 -23.01 21.72 -13.75
N LEU A 113 -22.92 21.81 -12.43
CA LEU A 113 -22.19 22.87 -11.74
C LEU A 113 -20.70 22.89 -12.13
N PHE A 114 -20.04 21.74 -12.06
CA PHE A 114 -18.61 21.66 -12.43
C PHE A 114 -18.37 21.81 -13.93
N GLY A 115 -19.31 21.37 -14.78
CA GLY A 115 -19.27 21.61 -16.21
C GLY A 115 -19.40 23.09 -16.57
N THR A 116 -20.33 23.80 -15.91
CA THR A 116 -20.57 25.24 -16.11
C THR A 116 -19.37 26.08 -15.68
N TYR A 117 -18.78 25.75 -14.53
CA TYR A 117 -17.65 26.47 -13.94
C TYR A 117 -16.32 25.72 -14.12
N HIS A 118 -16.13 25.07 -15.27
CA HIS A 118 -14.97 24.20 -15.51
C HIS A 118 -13.64 24.94 -15.33
N ASP A 119 -13.48 26.12 -15.93
CA ASP A 119 -12.24 26.90 -15.84
C ASP A 119 -11.93 27.37 -14.41
N LEU A 120 -12.97 27.74 -13.65
CA LEU A 120 -12.86 28.06 -12.23
C LEU A 120 -12.42 26.82 -11.43
N ALA A 121 -13.06 25.68 -11.66
CA ALA A 121 -12.74 24.44 -10.98
C ALA A 121 -11.29 24.00 -11.25
N MET A 122 -10.82 24.10 -12.49
CA MET A 122 -9.43 23.80 -12.87
C MET A 122 -8.44 24.73 -12.18
N GLN A 123 -8.73 26.03 -12.08
CA GLN A 123 -7.89 26.99 -11.37
C GLN A 123 -7.87 26.76 -9.86
N VAL A 124 -8.99 26.32 -9.26
CA VAL A 124 -9.03 25.96 -7.83
C VAL A 124 -8.26 24.66 -7.56
N LEU A 125 -8.31 23.70 -8.49
CA LEU A 125 -7.56 22.45 -8.41
C LEU A 125 -6.05 22.65 -8.54
N ASP A 126 -5.60 23.68 -9.28
CA ASP A 126 -4.18 23.98 -9.45
C ASP A 126 -3.43 24.00 -8.11
N LYS A 127 -2.34 23.25 -8.04
CA LYS A 127 -1.47 23.03 -6.86
C LYS A 127 -2.10 22.21 -5.72
N ASN A 128 -3.36 21.80 -5.86
CA ASN A 128 -4.10 21.00 -4.87
C ASN A 128 -4.32 19.56 -5.34
N GLU A 129 -3.97 19.23 -6.58
CA GLU A 129 -4.32 17.95 -7.21
C GLU A 129 -3.70 16.77 -6.48
N THR A 130 -2.41 16.85 -6.14
CA THR A 130 -1.69 15.76 -5.46
C THR A 130 -2.27 15.48 -4.09
N SER A 131 -2.50 16.53 -3.29
CA SER A 131 -3.00 16.37 -1.92
C SER A 131 -4.44 15.89 -1.88
N ILE A 132 -5.30 16.35 -2.82
CA ILE A 132 -6.66 15.81 -2.98
C ILE A 132 -6.62 14.35 -3.40
N ALA A 133 -5.82 14.01 -4.41
CA ALA A 133 -5.70 12.64 -4.92
C ALA A 133 -5.22 11.66 -3.84
N GLU A 134 -4.19 12.05 -3.07
CA GLU A 134 -3.67 11.26 -1.95
C GLU A 134 -4.75 11.03 -0.89
N ARG A 135 -5.45 12.10 -0.50
CA ARG A 135 -6.52 12.02 0.50
C ARG A 135 -7.69 11.15 0.06
N LEU A 136 -8.10 11.26 -1.20
CA LEU A 136 -9.12 10.39 -1.77
C LEU A 136 -8.64 8.94 -1.81
N ALA A 137 -7.39 8.67 -2.16
CA ALA A 137 -6.84 7.32 -2.13
C ALA A 137 -6.84 6.70 -0.72
N ILE A 138 -6.53 7.48 0.32
CA ILE A 138 -6.55 7.01 1.72
C ILE A 138 -7.98 6.74 2.22
N THR A 139 -8.93 7.61 1.88
CA THR A 139 -10.27 7.61 2.50
C THR A 139 -11.35 6.90 1.70
N THR A 140 -11.12 6.62 0.41
CA THR A 140 -12.12 5.98 -0.46
C THR A 140 -12.06 4.45 -0.31
N PRO A 141 -13.19 3.79 0.03
CA PRO A 141 -13.28 2.33 0.02
C PRO A 141 -12.93 1.74 -1.35
N THR A 142 -12.28 0.57 -1.36
CA THR A 142 -11.80 -0.07 -2.59
C THR A 142 -12.91 -0.28 -3.64
N ALA A 143 -14.13 -0.60 -3.21
CA ALA A 143 -15.28 -0.79 -4.10
C ALA A 143 -15.67 0.48 -4.88
N ASP A 144 -15.42 1.65 -4.29
CA ASP A 144 -15.88 2.94 -4.81
C ASP A 144 -14.81 3.64 -5.66
N ARG A 145 -13.53 3.21 -5.57
CA ARG A 145 -12.39 3.85 -6.25
C ARG A 145 -12.58 3.91 -7.77
N ASN A 146 -13.09 2.84 -8.38
CA ASN A 146 -13.31 2.79 -9.83
C ASN A 146 -14.38 3.79 -10.28
N GLN A 147 -15.52 3.81 -9.60
CA GLN A 147 -16.61 4.75 -9.94
C GLN A 147 -16.16 6.19 -9.73
N LEU A 148 -15.43 6.45 -8.64
CA LEU A 148 -14.90 7.79 -8.36
C LEU A 148 -13.94 8.26 -9.46
N ALA A 149 -13.02 7.38 -9.90
CA ALA A 149 -12.11 7.70 -11.00
C ALA A 149 -12.85 7.97 -12.31
N LEU A 150 -13.94 7.25 -12.59
CA LEU A 150 -14.78 7.49 -13.78
C LEU A 150 -15.49 8.85 -13.70
N ASN A 151 -16.12 9.16 -12.57
CA ASN A 151 -16.80 10.46 -12.38
C ASN A 151 -15.80 11.61 -12.53
N VAL A 152 -14.63 11.52 -11.90
CA VAL A 152 -13.58 12.54 -12.02
C VAL A 152 -13.08 12.71 -13.45
N LYS A 153 -12.94 11.61 -14.20
CA LYS A 153 -12.58 11.69 -15.63
C LYS A 153 -13.68 12.29 -16.50
N GLY A 154 -14.96 12.10 -16.13
CA GLY A 154 -16.09 12.74 -16.79
C GLY A 154 -16.10 14.26 -16.59
N ILE A 155 -15.89 14.70 -15.35
CA ILE A 155 -15.91 16.14 -15.00
C ILE A 155 -14.65 16.88 -15.49
N PHE A 156 -13.49 16.24 -15.32
CA PHE A 156 -12.18 16.83 -15.57
C PHE A 156 -11.39 15.99 -16.59
N PRO A 157 -11.88 15.90 -17.84
CA PRO A 157 -11.26 15.07 -18.87
C PRO A 157 -9.84 15.55 -19.16
N ASN A 158 -8.89 14.61 -19.24
CA ASN A 158 -7.47 14.88 -19.49
C ASN A 158 -6.81 15.87 -18.53
N SER A 159 -7.39 16.08 -17.34
CA SER A 159 -6.81 16.96 -16.32
C SER A 159 -5.64 16.29 -15.59
N LEU A 160 -4.77 17.13 -15.04
CA LEU A 160 -3.73 16.67 -14.11
C LEU A 160 -4.35 15.99 -12.88
N PHE A 161 -5.44 16.53 -12.36
CA PHE A 161 -6.16 15.95 -11.24
C PHE A 161 -6.66 14.52 -11.50
N ALA A 162 -7.33 14.28 -12.63
CA ALA A 162 -7.81 12.94 -12.99
C ALA A 162 -6.66 11.94 -13.15
N THR A 163 -5.53 12.40 -13.71
CA THR A 163 -4.31 11.58 -13.87
C THR A 163 -3.71 11.23 -12.51
N LYS A 164 -3.54 12.21 -11.64
CA LYS A 164 -3.00 12.02 -10.28
C LYS A 164 -3.89 11.13 -9.42
N LEU A 165 -5.21 11.27 -9.51
CA LEU A 165 -6.14 10.42 -8.78
C LEU A 165 -6.01 8.96 -9.20
N GLY A 166 -5.95 8.69 -10.51
CA GLY A 166 -5.74 7.33 -11.03
C GLY A 166 -4.43 6.72 -10.52
N HIS A 167 -3.35 7.51 -10.54
CA HIS A 167 -2.04 7.08 -10.04
C HIS A 167 -2.05 6.80 -8.52
N ALA A 168 -2.65 7.70 -7.73
CA ALA A 168 -2.78 7.52 -6.28
C ALA A 168 -3.59 6.26 -5.94
N PHE A 169 -4.67 5.97 -6.68
CA PHE A 169 -5.43 4.73 -6.52
C PHE A 169 -4.65 3.48 -6.91
N ALA A 170 -3.84 3.53 -7.97
CA ALA A 170 -2.98 2.43 -8.37
C ALA A 170 -1.94 2.13 -7.28
N ILE A 171 -1.22 3.14 -6.79
CA ILE A 171 -0.25 2.98 -5.69
C ILE A 171 -0.95 2.45 -4.45
N ARG A 172 -2.09 3.03 -4.06
CA ARG A 172 -2.82 2.57 -2.87
C ARG A 172 -3.27 1.12 -2.99
N ARG A 173 -3.77 0.71 -4.16
CA ARG A 173 -4.14 -0.67 -4.44
C ARG A 173 -2.93 -1.60 -4.30
N ASP A 174 -1.77 -1.21 -4.82
CA ASP A 174 -0.57 -2.04 -4.75
C ASP A 174 0.02 -2.07 -3.34
N ILE A 175 -0.14 -1.01 -2.54
CA ILE A 175 0.12 -1.06 -1.09
C ILE A 175 -0.79 -2.09 -0.42
N ASP A 176 -2.10 -1.99 -0.66
CA ASP A 176 -3.11 -2.86 -0.03
C ASP A 176 -2.93 -4.34 -0.45
N ASN A 177 -2.61 -4.60 -1.72
CA ASN A 177 -2.62 -5.93 -2.33
C ASN A 177 -1.25 -6.59 -2.52
N LEU A 178 -0.15 -5.83 -2.42
CA LEU A 178 1.20 -6.36 -2.57
C LEU A 178 2.03 -6.07 -1.31
N LEU A 179 2.20 -4.79 -0.97
CA LEU A 179 3.11 -4.39 0.10
C LEU A 179 2.68 -4.91 1.48
N LEU A 180 1.38 -4.91 1.79
CA LEU A 180 0.84 -5.38 3.07
C LEU A 180 0.62 -6.91 3.13
N THR A 181 0.91 -7.63 2.06
CA THR A 181 0.68 -9.07 1.96
C THR A 181 1.89 -9.90 2.38
N ASP A 182 1.91 -11.20 2.06
CA ASP A 182 3.03 -12.10 2.39
C ASP A 182 4.23 -11.91 1.47
N HIS A 183 4.03 -11.30 0.29
CA HIS A 183 5.04 -11.09 -0.74
C HIS A 183 5.26 -9.60 -1.07
N PRO A 184 5.75 -8.80 -0.12
CA PRO A 184 5.95 -7.36 -0.31
C PRO A 184 6.98 -7.00 -1.38
N GLU A 185 7.90 -7.91 -1.71
CA GLU A 185 8.87 -7.74 -2.79
C GLU A 185 8.20 -7.56 -4.17
N LEU A 186 6.99 -8.09 -4.34
CA LEU A 186 6.21 -7.95 -5.57
C LEU A 186 5.73 -6.50 -5.79
N PHE A 187 5.63 -5.70 -4.72
CA PHE A 187 5.32 -4.27 -4.85
C PHE A 187 6.37 -3.57 -5.72
N PHE A 188 7.66 -3.80 -5.45
CA PHE A 188 8.79 -3.14 -6.13
C PHE A 188 9.05 -3.64 -7.55
N SER A 189 8.46 -4.77 -7.93
CA SER A 189 8.53 -5.35 -9.27
C SER A 189 7.21 -5.25 -10.03
N SER A 190 6.19 -4.62 -9.44
CA SER A 190 4.89 -4.43 -10.07
C SER A 190 4.99 -3.50 -11.27
N ARG A 191 4.11 -3.70 -12.25
CA ARG A 191 4.05 -2.85 -13.45
C ARG A 191 3.73 -1.38 -13.13
N GLU A 192 2.98 -1.14 -12.06
CA GLU A 192 2.57 0.20 -11.66
C GLU A 192 3.58 0.86 -10.72
N PHE A 193 4.63 0.15 -10.30
CA PHE A 193 5.65 0.72 -9.44
C PHE A 193 6.42 1.82 -10.17
N SER A 194 6.36 3.02 -9.59
CA SER A 194 7.19 4.15 -9.96
C SER A 194 7.70 4.81 -8.70
N ILE A 195 9.03 4.92 -8.57
CA ILE A 195 9.64 5.59 -7.42
C ILE A 195 9.23 7.06 -7.34
N ASP A 196 9.14 7.76 -8.47
CA ASP A 196 8.71 9.15 -8.53
C ASP A 196 7.25 9.28 -8.09
N GLY A 197 6.41 8.32 -8.48
CA GLY A 197 5.02 8.22 -8.01
C GLY A 197 4.92 8.02 -6.50
N CYS A 198 5.72 7.11 -5.95
CA CYS A 198 5.72 6.86 -4.51
C CYS A 198 6.24 8.07 -3.71
N ILE A 199 7.21 8.82 -4.26
CA ILE A 199 7.69 10.08 -3.66
C ILE A 199 6.61 11.17 -3.72
N GLU A 200 5.92 11.29 -4.86
CA GLU A 200 4.83 12.23 -5.05
C GLU A 200 3.67 11.97 -4.07
N PHE A 201 3.31 10.71 -3.87
CA PHE A 201 2.22 10.27 -2.99
C PHE A 201 2.72 9.64 -1.68
N LYS A 202 3.75 10.22 -1.08
CA LYS A 202 4.40 9.69 0.13
C LYS A 202 3.45 9.57 1.33
N GLY A 203 2.38 10.38 1.41
CA GLY A 203 1.43 10.31 2.51
C GLY A 203 0.60 9.02 2.50
N LEU A 204 0.56 8.28 1.38
CA LEU A 204 -0.02 6.92 1.35
C LEU A 204 0.73 5.97 2.29
N PHE A 205 2.04 6.13 2.44
CA PHE A 205 2.90 5.30 3.29
C PHE A 205 2.92 5.76 4.74
N GLN A 206 2.51 7.00 5.04
CA GLN A 206 2.35 7.50 6.41
C GLN A 206 1.18 6.81 7.14
N SER A 207 0.30 6.12 6.41
CA SER A 207 -0.76 5.31 7.00
C SER A 207 -0.28 3.96 7.56
N LEU A 208 0.99 3.59 7.31
CA LEU A 208 1.59 2.37 7.84
C LEU A 208 1.90 2.54 9.33
N THR A 209 1.46 1.59 10.15
CA THR A 209 1.80 1.55 11.57
C THR A 209 3.23 1.04 11.78
N GLU A 210 3.79 1.24 12.98
CA GLU A 210 5.09 0.66 13.34
C GLU A 210 5.08 -0.88 13.20
N GLN A 211 3.97 -1.53 13.55
CA GLN A 211 3.81 -2.97 13.37
C GLN A 211 3.79 -3.37 11.88
N ASP A 212 3.13 -2.58 11.02
CA ASP A 212 3.16 -2.82 9.58
C ASP A 212 4.59 -2.71 9.05
N ALA A 213 5.32 -1.68 9.48
CA ALA A 213 6.72 -1.49 9.09
C ALA A 213 7.60 -2.68 9.47
N THR A 214 7.52 -3.18 10.70
CA THR A 214 8.27 -4.37 11.14
C THR A 214 7.84 -5.62 10.35
N ASN A 215 6.55 -5.84 10.15
CA ASN A 215 6.03 -6.99 9.40
C ASN A 215 6.51 -6.98 7.94
N ILE A 216 6.43 -5.83 7.27
CA ILE A 216 6.88 -5.65 5.88
C ILE A 216 8.39 -5.88 5.82
N ALA A 217 9.18 -5.25 6.70
CA ALA A 217 10.63 -5.40 6.73
C ALA A 217 11.07 -6.86 6.89
N GLN A 218 10.42 -7.60 7.79
CA GLN A 218 10.69 -9.02 8.00
C GLN A 218 10.40 -9.84 6.73
N LYS A 219 9.24 -9.62 6.11
CA LYS A 219 8.83 -10.35 4.89
C LYS A 219 9.71 -9.99 3.70
N LEU A 220 10.09 -8.73 3.53
CA LEU A 220 11.06 -8.31 2.53
C LEU A 220 12.38 -9.04 2.72
N ALA A 221 12.92 -9.10 3.94
CA ALA A 221 14.15 -9.82 4.25
C ALA A 221 14.06 -11.34 4.02
N LEU A 222 12.87 -11.94 4.13
CA LEU A 222 12.66 -13.36 3.80
C LEU A 222 12.65 -13.63 2.30
N HIS A 223 11.93 -12.80 1.54
CA HIS A 223 11.53 -13.12 0.17
C HIS A 223 12.29 -12.34 -0.91
N THR A 224 12.93 -11.22 -0.57
CA THR A 224 13.67 -10.40 -1.55
C THR A 224 14.98 -11.10 -1.96
N PRO A 225 15.18 -11.34 -3.26
CA PRO A 225 16.44 -11.88 -3.79
C PRO A 225 17.64 -11.02 -3.41
N GLU A 226 18.79 -11.63 -3.13
CA GLU A 226 19.99 -10.94 -2.63
C GLU A 226 20.44 -9.78 -3.53
N ASP A 227 20.38 -9.98 -4.85
CA ASP A 227 20.73 -8.99 -5.87
C ASP A 227 19.81 -7.76 -5.87
N GLN A 228 18.59 -7.87 -5.34
CA GLN A 228 17.58 -6.81 -5.33
C GLN A 228 17.47 -6.08 -3.97
N ARG A 229 18.05 -6.63 -2.89
CA ARG A 229 17.91 -6.08 -1.52
C ARG A 229 18.41 -4.63 -1.43
N ASN A 230 19.50 -4.29 -2.10
CA ASN A 230 20.06 -2.93 -2.09
C ASN A 230 19.10 -1.91 -2.74
N ASP A 231 18.53 -2.26 -3.89
CA ASP A 231 17.60 -1.39 -4.61
C ASP A 231 16.31 -1.19 -3.82
N VAL A 232 15.74 -2.27 -3.29
CA VAL A 232 14.55 -2.22 -2.42
C VAL A 232 14.81 -1.36 -1.18
N SER A 233 15.97 -1.52 -0.54
CA SER A 233 16.35 -0.68 0.60
C SER A 233 16.43 0.79 0.23
N LEU A 234 17.00 1.11 -0.94
CA LEU A 234 17.11 2.49 -1.43
C LEU A 234 15.73 3.08 -1.78
N TYR A 235 14.84 2.28 -2.35
CA TYR A 235 13.46 2.70 -2.63
C TYR A 235 12.71 3.02 -1.32
N CYS A 236 12.77 2.14 -0.33
CA CYS A 236 12.15 2.38 0.98
C CYS A 236 12.67 3.67 1.64
N GLN A 237 13.99 3.92 1.54
CA GLN A 237 14.60 5.16 2.05
C GLN A 237 14.09 6.42 1.33
N LYS A 238 13.93 6.37 0.01
CA LYS A 238 13.44 7.51 -0.78
C LYS A 238 11.97 7.82 -0.52
N ILE A 239 11.15 6.79 -0.33
CA ILE A 239 9.69 6.94 -0.12
C ILE A 239 9.39 7.60 1.23
N ASN A 240 10.12 7.24 2.30
CA ASN A 240 9.79 7.68 3.67
C ASN A 240 10.86 8.55 4.34
N ALA A 241 11.36 9.58 3.65
CA ALA A 241 12.45 10.42 4.13
C ALA A 241 12.17 11.24 5.42
N ALA A 242 10.92 11.30 5.91
CA ALA A 242 10.54 12.13 7.06
C ALA A 242 10.38 11.34 8.37
N ASP A 243 10.00 10.06 8.30
CA ASP A 243 9.84 9.16 9.44
C ASP A 243 10.68 7.91 9.16
N ASP A 244 11.96 7.94 9.58
CA ASP A 244 12.95 6.89 9.25
C ASP A 244 12.59 5.52 9.85
N THR A 245 11.47 5.39 10.56
CA THR A 245 11.03 4.13 11.18
C THR A 245 10.91 3.01 10.14
N PHE A 246 10.18 3.22 9.04
CA PHE A 246 10.00 2.18 8.01
C PHE A 246 11.32 1.78 7.34
N SER A 247 12.09 2.76 6.87
CA SER A 247 13.38 2.53 6.20
C SER A 247 14.44 1.95 7.14
N SER A 248 14.44 2.35 8.41
CA SER A 248 15.31 1.77 9.44
C SER A 248 15.00 0.30 9.67
N LYS A 249 13.72 -0.07 9.83
CA LYS A 249 13.31 -1.47 10.00
C LYS A 249 13.71 -2.34 8.81
N VAL A 250 13.50 -1.84 7.58
CA VAL A 250 13.93 -2.56 6.36
C VAL A 250 15.44 -2.77 6.32
N ARG A 251 16.23 -1.73 6.64
CA ARG A 251 17.71 -1.84 6.69
C ARG A 251 18.17 -2.83 7.76
N GLU A 252 17.58 -2.77 8.94
CA GLU A 252 17.90 -3.66 10.05
C GLU A 252 17.57 -5.13 9.72
N ALA A 253 16.39 -5.39 9.15
CA ALA A 253 15.99 -6.72 8.71
C ALA A 253 16.89 -7.27 7.60
N PHE A 254 17.28 -6.45 6.61
CA PHE A 254 18.21 -6.87 5.56
C PHE A 254 19.63 -7.10 6.08
N ALA A 255 20.12 -6.28 7.01
CA ALA A 255 21.41 -6.50 7.65
C ALA A 255 21.41 -7.82 8.43
N LEU A 256 20.38 -8.06 9.24
CA LEU A 256 20.24 -9.32 9.98
C LEU A 256 20.14 -10.52 9.04
N ARG A 257 19.38 -10.41 7.94
CA ARG A 257 19.29 -11.46 6.93
C ARG A 257 20.64 -11.78 6.30
N ARG A 258 21.41 -10.76 5.93
CA ARG A 258 22.77 -10.92 5.38
C ARG A 258 23.69 -11.61 6.38
N ASP A 259 23.62 -11.23 7.65
CA ASP A 259 24.46 -11.81 8.70
C ASP A 259 24.05 -13.27 9.00
N ILE A 260 22.77 -13.62 8.87
CA ILE A 260 22.31 -15.02 8.91
C ILE A 260 22.89 -15.82 7.74
N ASP A 261 22.73 -15.32 6.51
CA ASP A 261 23.17 -16.00 5.29
C ASP A 261 24.71 -16.16 5.25
N GLY A 262 25.45 -15.10 5.58
CA GLY A 262 26.91 -15.05 5.44
C GLY A 262 27.71 -15.54 6.64
N LEU A 263 27.21 -15.32 7.87
CA LEU A 263 27.94 -15.68 9.09
C LEU A 263 27.34 -16.93 9.73
N LEU A 264 26.05 -16.89 10.09
CA LEU A 264 25.43 -17.95 10.90
C LEU A 264 25.29 -19.28 10.16
N LEU A 265 24.92 -19.23 8.88
CA LEU A 265 24.88 -20.41 7.98
C LEU A 265 26.25 -20.70 7.32
N GLY A 266 27.24 -19.86 7.55
CA GLY A 266 28.56 -19.94 6.95
C GLY A 266 29.49 -20.96 7.63
N GLU A 267 30.79 -20.82 7.37
CA GLU A 267 31.80 -21.69 7.97
C GLU A 267 32.09 -21.37 9.44
N HIS A 268 31.99 -20.09 9.81
CA HIS A 268 32.34 -19.55 11.12
C HIS A 268 31.12 -18.91 11.83
N PRO A 269 30.16 -19.71 12.32
CA PRO A 269 28.94 -19.20 12.96
C PRO A 269 29.20 -18.35 14.22
N GLU A 270 30.37 -18.45 14.84
CA GLU A 270 30.82 -17.61 15.94
C GLU A 270 30.93 -16.13 15.60
N GLU A 271 31.18 -15.81 14.32
CA GLU A 271 31.30 -14.43 13.84
C GLU A 271 29.97 -13.69 13.90
N PHE A 272 28.84 -14.40 13.75
CA PHE A 272 27.50 -13.82 13.92
C PHE A 272 27.32 -13.25 15.32
N PHE A 273 27.66 -14.04 16.36
CA PHE A 273 27.50 -13.63 17.76
C PHE A 273 28.57 -12.64 18.21
N SER A 274 29.72 -12.63 17.56
CA SER A 274 30.85 -11.75 17.90
C SER A 274 30.85 -10.45 17.09
N SER A 275 29.95 -10.34 16.11
CA SER A 275 29.78 -9.15 15.28
C SER A 275 29.44 -7.93 16.14
N ARG A 276 29.99 -6.78 15.76
CA ARG A 276 29.63 -5.48 16.35
C ARG A 276 28.17 -5.13 16.08
N ASP A 277 27.61 -5.64 14.99
CA ASP A 277 26.25 -5.36 14.56
C ASP A 277 25.22 -6.35 15.15
N PHE A 278 25.68 -7.30 15.99
CA PHE A 278 24.80 -8.21 16.71
C PHE A 278 23.89 -7.45 17.69
N SER A 279 22.58 -7.60 17.53
CA SER A 279 21.56 -7.02 18.39
C SER A 279 20.56 -8.09 18.81
N VAL A 280 20.41 -8.27 20.13
CA VAL A 280 19.39 -9.17 20.70
C VAL A 280 18.00 -8.68 20.34
N ASP A 281 17.77 -7.37 20.43
CA ASP A 281 16.47 -6.76 20.12
C ASP A 281 16.08 -7.01 18.66
N ALA A 282 17.03 -6.85 17.72
CA ALA A 282 16.80 -7.16 16.30
C ALA A 282 16.48 -8.65 16.08
N CYS A 283 17.19 -9.55 16.79
CA CYS A 283 16.93 -10.99 16.71
C CYS A 283 15.55 -11.37 17.25
N LEU A 284 15.07 -10.68 18.30
CA LEU A 284 13.74 -10.89 18.86
C LEU A 284 12.66 -10.33 17.94
N GLU A 285 12.86 -9.12 17.44
CA GLU A 285 11.92 -8.42 16.57
C GLU A 285 11.71 -9.15 15.24
N PHE A 286 12.80 -9.59 14.61
CA PHE A 286 12.76 -10.30 13.32
C PHE A 286 12.95 -11.81 13.48
N SER A 287 12.41 -12.38 14.56
CA SER A 287 12.60 -13.79 14.92
C SER A 287 12.21 -14.80 13.82
N THR A 288 11.27 -14.44 12.95
CA THR A 288 10.85 -15.30 11.83
C THR A 288 11.97 -15.52 10.80
N LEU A 289 12.98 -14.63 10.71
CA LEU A 289 14.14 -14.83 9.84
C LEU A 289 14.91 -16.10 10.20
N PHE A 290 14.89 -16.53 11.46
CA PHE A 290 15.58 -17.74 11.88
C PHE A 290 14.88 -19.04 11.44
N SER A 291 13.69 -18.96 10.83
CA SER A 291 13.08 -20.10 10.13
C SER A 291 13.96 -20.65 9.00
N LEU A 292 14.87 -19.83 8.47
CA LEU A 292 15.89 -20.23 7.48
C LEU A 292 16.88 -21.24 8.02
N LEU A 293 17.04 -21.33 9.35
CA LEU A 293 17.95 -22.27 9.99
C LEU A 293 17.38 -23.69 10.03
N LYS A 294 16.11 -23.88 9.67
CA LYS A 294 15.40 -25.16 9.78
C LYS A 294 16.14 -26.28 9.05
N GLY A 295 16.64 -27.25 9.81
CA GLY A 295 17.41 -28.41 9.33
C GLY A 295 18.93 -28.23 9.42
N GLN A 296 19.43 -27.05 9.77
CA GLN A 296 20.86 -26.72 9.91
C GLN A 296 21.27 -26.50 11.37
N GLU A 297 20.33 -26.44 12.31
CA GLU A 297 20.59 -26.07 13.70
C GLU A 297 21.62 -26.97 14.39
N GLN A 298 21.54 -28.27 14.12
CA GLN A 298 22.48 -29.27 14.66
C GLN A 298 23.89 -29.09 14.11
N ALA A 299 24.02 -28.73 12.83
CA ALA A 299 25.33 -28.50 12.21
C ALA A 299 25.99 -27.23 12.79
N ILE A 300 25.21 -26.16 12.93
CA ILE A 300 25.66 -24.91 13.55
C ILE A 300 26.10 -25.16 15.00
N GLY A 301 25.25 -25.82 15.79
CA GLY A 301 25.57 -26.11 17.19
C GLY A 301 26.82 -26.97 17.38
N LYS A 302 27.06 -27.95 16.48
CA LYS A 302 28.30 -28.73 16.46
C LYS A 302 29.53 -27.88 16.17
N LYS A 303 29.47 -27.00 15.17
CA LYS A 303 30.58 -26.06 14.85
C LYS A 303 30.91 -25.19 16.06
N LEU A 304 29.88 -24.62 16.71
CA LEU A 304 30.03 -23.79 17.91
C LEU A 304 30.53 -24.57 19.14
N SER A 305 30.28 -25.89 19.22
CA SER A 305 30.74 -26.74 20.34
C SER A 305 32.27 -26.89 20.41
N LEU A 306 32.95 -26.73 19.27
CA LEU A 306 34.39 -26.89 19.10
C LEU A 306 35.20 -25.65 19.54
N LEU A 307 34.51 -24.56 19.87
CA LEU A 307 35.13 -23.30 20.28
C LEU A 307 35.69 -23.39 21.71
N ASP A 308 36.55 -22.42 22.05
CA ASP A 308 37.07 -22.30 23.40
C ASP A 308 35.95 -22.03 24.43
N GLU A 309 36.19 -22.44 25.67
CA GLU A 309 35.17 -22.41 26.72
C GLU A 309 34.64 -21.00 27.01
N LYS A 310 35.48 -19.96 26.86
CA LYS A 310 35.09 -18.57 27.09
C LYS A 310 34.16 -18.07 25.99
N THR A 311 34.52 -18.27 24.73
CA THR A 311 33.69 -17.90 23.57
C THR A 311 32.37 -18.67 23.58
N ARG A 312 32.42 -19.98 23.87
CA ARG A 312 31.22 -20.82 23.98
C ARG A 312 30.26 -20.35 25.09
N ALA A 313 30.79 -19.96 26.25
CA ALA A 313 29.98 -19.46 27.35
C ALA A 313 29.30 -18.11 27.02
N ASP A 314 30.01 -17.21 26.32
CA ASP A 314 29.44 -15.94 25.85
C ASP A 314 28.31 -16.17 24.84
N ILE A 315 28.53 -17.05 23.86
CA ILE A 315 27.52 -17.42 22.86
C ILE A 315 26.30 -18.06 23.52
N ASN A 316 26.49 -18.98 24.47
CA ASN A 316 25.38 -19.58 25.22
C ASN A 316 24.56 -18.52 25.96
N ARG A 317 25.21 -17.53 26.60
CA ARG A 317 24.50 -16.42 27.25
C ARG A 317 23.68 -15.60 26.25
N LYS A 318 24.23 -15.31 25.06
CA LYS A 318 23.53 -14.58 23.99
C LYS A 318 22.33 -15.39 23.45
N LEU A 319 22.51 -16.68 23.24
CA LEU A 319 21.44 -17.60 22.86
C LEU A 319 20.33 -17.64 23.92
N GLU A 320 20.67 -17.68 25.20
CA GLU A 320 19.69 -17.59 26.30
C GLU A 320 18.91 -16.28 26.28
N MET A 321 19.57 -15.15 26.02
CA MET A 321 18.92 -13.84 25.92
C MET A 321 17.88 -13.79 24.78
N ILE A 322 18.19 -14.37 23.62
CA ILE A 322 17.26 -14.45 22.48
C ILE A 322 16.16 -15.49 22.73
N ASN A 323 16.44 -16.53 23.51
CA ASN A 323 15.54 -17.65 23.77
C ASN A 323 14.47 -17.39 24.85
N ASN A 324 14.62 -16.34 25.66
CA ASN A 324 13.68 -15.99 26.72
C ASN A 324 12.30 -15.50 26.22
N ALA A 325 12.14 -15.30 24.91
CA ALA A 325 10.89 -14.81 24.31
C ALA A 325 9.90 -15.90 23.85
N ALA A 326 10.18 -17.21 23.99
CA ALA A 326 9.24 -18.24 23.54
C ALA A 326 9.20 -19.49 24.43
N HIS A 327 7.99 -19.86 24.88
CA HIS A 327 7.67 -21.19 25.43
C HIS A 327 7.76 -22.32 24.38
N ASP A 328 8.29 -22.05 23.18
CA ASP A 328 8.35 -22.99 22.07
C ASP A 328 9.58 -23.90 22.17
N GLN A 329 9.37 -25.21 22.29
CA GLN A 329 10.44 -26.22 22.27
C GLN A 329 11.07 -26.40 20.88
N SER A 330 10.46 -25.82 19.84
CA SER A 330 10.93 -25.89 18.44
C SER A 330 11.78 -24.70 17.98
N SER A 331 12.10 -23.75 18.87
CA SER A 331 12.96 -22.61 18.56
C SER A 331 14.34 -23.05 18.04
N SER A 332 14.75 -22.57 16.87
CA SER A 332 16.05 -22.91 16.26
C SER A 332 17.23 -22.60 17.19
N PHE A 333 17.13 -21.56 18.03
CA PHE A 333 18.16 -21.22 19.01
C PHE A 333 18.27 -22.23 20.16
N ARG A 334 17.16 -22.84 20.60
CA ARG A 334 17.21 -23.95 21.57
C ARG A 334 17.90 -25.16 20.99
N LEU A 335 17.60 -25.47 19.72
CA LEU A 335 18.21 -26.61 19.04
C LEU A 335 19.73 -26.40 18.90
N ILE A 336 20.17 -25.20 18.53
CA ILE A 336 21.60 -24.84 18.50
C ILE A 336 22.23 -24.98 19.89
N ALA A 337 21.65 -24.38 20.93
CA ALA A 337 22.17 -24.44 22.30
C ALA A 337 22.26 -25.87 22.85
N SER A 338 21.26 -26.71 22.51
CA SER A 338 21.26 -28.13 22.88
C SER A 338 22.39 -28.90 22.19
N ALA A 339 22.61 -28.66 20.90
CA ALA A 339 23.67 -29.28 20.11
C ALA A 339 25.08 -28.85 20.54
N MET A 340 25.23 -27.62 21.04
CA MET A 340 26.47 -27.13 21.65
C MET A 340 26.81 -27.83 22.97
N SER A 341 25.78 -28.27 23.71
CA SER A 341 25.90 -28.83 25.06
C SER A 341 25.91 -30.36 25.08
N SER A 342 25.43 -31.01 24.01
CA SER A 342 25.51 -32.47 23.85
C SER A 342 26.97 -32.90 23.71
N ARG A 343 27.56 -33.32 24.84
CA ARG A 343 28.84 -34.03 24.87
C ARG A 343 28.74 -35.25 23.96
N GLU A 344 29.64 -35.36 23.00
CA GLU A 344 29.88 -36.62 22.29
C GLU A 344 30.15 -37.70 23.34
N GLU A 345 29.26 -38.70 23.44
CA GLU A 345 29.59 -39.96 24.08
C GLU A 345 30.75 -40.58 23.30
N VAL A 346 31.96 -40.43 23.81
CA VAL A 346 33.11 -41.22 23.41
C VAL A 346 32.80 -42.66 23.83
N ALA A 347 32.11 -43.40 22.97
CA ALA A 347 31.88 -44.82 23.13
C ALA A 347 33.22 -45.54 22.96
N GLN A 348 33.91 -45.73 24.09
CA GLN A 348 34.97 -46.73 24.20
C GLN A 348 34.37 -48.10 23.87
N THR A 349 34.76 -48.64 22.72
CA THR A 349 34.56 -50.05 22.36
C THR A 349 35.27 -50.93 23.40
N VAL A 350 34.48 -51.57 24.27
CA VAL A 350 34.91 -52.77 24.97
C VAL A 350 34.36 -53.97 24.20
N GLU A 351 35.29 -54.73 23.62
CA GLU A 351 35.07 -56.04 23.04
C GLU A 351 34.42 -56.99 24.04
N THR A 352 33.39 -57.72 23.63
CA THR A 352 33.16 -59.11 24.07
C THR A 352 32.38 -59.87 23.00
N THR A 353 32.99 -60.95 22.53
CA THR A 353 32.46 -61.96 21.59
C THR A 353 32.20 -63.26 22.38
N PRO A 354 31.56 -64.31 21.83
CA PRO A 354 30.11 -64.53 21.71
C PRO A 354 29.64 -65.82 22.42
N GLN A 355 28.33 -66.01 22.64
CA GLN A 355 27.77 -67.37 22.76
C GLN A 355 26.29 -67.49 22.30
N GLN A 356 26.16 -68.12 21.13
CA GLN A 356 25.18 -69.09 20.62
C GLN A 356 23.66 -68.97 20.90
N GLN A 357 22.94 -68.94 19.76
CA GLN A 357 21.53 -69.24 19.52
C GLN A 357 21.06 -70.61 20.08
N PRO A 358 19.74 -70.78 20.26
CA PRO A 358 19.00 -71.51 19.24
C PRO A 358 17.69 -70.83 18.80
N ALA A 359 17.39 -70.91 17.50
CA ALA A 359 16.09 -70.63 16.90
C ALA A 359 15.45 -71.98 16.46
N PRO A 360 14.23 -72.05 15.87
CA PRO A 360 13.13 -71.08 15.79
C PRO A 360 11.74 -71.71 16.14
N LYS A 361 10.71 -70.88 16.38
CA LYS A 361 9.32 -71.23 16.02
C LYS A 361 8.59 -70.01 15.48
N ALA A 362 8.07 -70.16 14.27
CA ALA A 362 7.23 -69.20 13.56
C ALA A 362 5.84 -69.12 14.18
N ALA A 363 5.27 -67.90 14.23
CA ALA A 363 3.83 -67.67 14.29
C ALA A 363 3.52 -66.32 13.62
N ASP A 364 2.55 -66.38 12.72
CA ASP A 364 2.06 -65.29 11.88
C ASP A 364 1.39 -64.15 12.67
N ASN A 365 1.85 -62.93 12.38
CA ASN A 365 1.10 -61.83 11.75
C ASN A 365 -0.32 -61.49 12.26
N THR A 366 -0.53 -60.28 12.79
CA THR A 366 -1.47 -59.28 12.19
C THR A 366 -1.34 -57.89 12.85
N ASN A 367 -0.83 -56.91 12.09
CA ASN A 367 -0.89 -55.48 12.42
C ASN A 367 -2.16 -54.87 11.76
N PRO A 368 -3.01 -54.09 12.46
CA PRO A 368 -4.36 -53.70 11.99
C PRO A 368 -4.42 -52.73 10.79
N TYR A 369 -3.29 -52.23 10.30
CA TYR A 369 -3.24 -51.15 9.31
C TYR A 369 -3.30 -51.59 7.84
N ARG A 370 -3.43 -52.89 7.55
CA ARG A 370 -3.46 -53.38 6.15
C ARG A 370 -4.82 -53.20 5.46
N PHE A 371 -5.93 -53.21 6.20
CA PHE A 371 -7.28 -53.13 5.63
C PHE A 371 -7.67 -51.72 5.15
N TYR A 372 -7.14 -50.65 5.77
CA TYR A 372 -7.45 -49.27 5.37
C TYR A 372 -6.82 -48.85 4.03
N ARG A 373 -5.80 -49.58 3.57
CA ARG A 373 -5.04 -49.24 2.36
C ARG A 373 -5.64 -49.85 1.08
N GLU A 374 -6.38 -50.96 1.20
CA GLU A 374 -7.05 -51.61 0.07
C GLU A 374 -8.41 -50.94 -0.26
N GLU A 375 -9.12 -50.42 0.75
CA GLU A 375 -10.43 -49.77 0.58
C GLU A 375 -10.35 -48.41 -0.16
N LEU A 376 -9.26 -47.65 0.08
CA LEU A 376 -8.99 -46.37 -0.60
C LEU A 376 -8.52 -46.53 -2.06
N HIS A 377 -7.98 -47.69 -2.42
CA HIS A 377 -7.58 -47.99 -3.80
C HIS A 377 -8.76 -48.46 -4.66
N GLN A 378 -9.75 -49.16 -4.09
CA GLN A 378 -10.97 -49.58 -4.80
C GLN A 378 -11.92 -48.40 -5.11
N ARG A 379 -12.10 -47.44 -4.20
CA ARG A 379 -12.92 -46.24 -4.47
C ARG A 379 -12.37 -45.35 -5.59
N ARG A 380 -11.03 -45.25 -5.70
CA ARG A 380 -10.36 -44.44 -6.73
C ARG A 380 -10.38 -45.05 -8.13
N GLN A 381 -10.69 -46.34 -8.25
CA GLN A 381 -10.86 -47.03 -9.54
C GLN A 381 -12.32 -47.00 -10.04
N GLN A 382 -13.32 -46.92 -9.15
CA GLN A 382 -14.73 -46.81 -9.55
C GLN A 382 -15.11 -45.42 -10.08
N GLU A 383 -14.51 -44.32 -9.58
CA GLU A 383 -14.79 -42.97 -10.10
C GLU A 383 -14.15 -42.66 -11.47
N LYS A 384 -13.16 -43.45 -11.90
CA LYS A 384 -12.51 -43.31 -13.21
C LYS A 384 -13.24 -44.04 -14.35
N MET A 385 -14.32 -44.76 -14.07
CA MET A 385 -15.08 -45.54 -15.07
C MET A 385 -16.44 -44.94 -15.47
N THR A 386 -16.83 -43.76 -14.94
CA THR A 386 -18.19 -43.23 -15.13
C THR A 386 -18.30 -41.95 -15.97
N LEU A 387 -17.24 -41.47 -16.62
CA LEU A 387 -17.29 -40.26 -17.45
C LEU A 387 -16.47 -40.40 -18.74
N THR A 388 -16.87 -41.37 -19.56
CA THR A 388 -16.61 -41.36 -21.01
C THR A 388 -17.80 -42.00 -21.73
N VAL A 389 -18.19 -41.39 -22.88
CA VAL A 389 -19.25 -41.75 -23.84
C VAL A 389 -20.65 -41.27 -23.38
N GLU A 390 -21.38 -40.34 -24.02
CA GLU A 390 -21.55 -40.04 -25.46
C GLU A 390 -21.62 -38.54 -25.80
N ALA A 391 -21.09 -38.23 -26.99
CA ALA A 391 -21.26 -36.99 -27.74
C ALA A 391 -22.47 -37.11 -28.69
N ASP A 392 -22.97 -35.95 -29.12
CA ASP A 392 -23.49 -35.59 -30.46
C ASP A 392 -24.62 -34.55 -30.29
N GLU A 393 -24.80 -33.50 -31.10
CA GLU A 393 -24.08 -32.83 -32.20
C GLU A 393 -24.81 -31.47 -32.43
N ASP A 394 -24.27 -30.66 -33.35
CA ASP A 394 -24.78 -29.41 -33.97
C ASP A 394 -24.30 -28.08 -33.37
N GLN A 395 -23.20 -27.52 -33.91
CA GLN A 395 -23.06 -26.74 -35.16
C GLN A 395 -23.34 -25.24 -34.93
N ASP A 396 -22.27 -24.45 -34.86
CA ASP A 396 -22.07 -23.23 -35.65
C ASP A 396 -20.61 -22.76 -35.45
N GLN A 397 -19.85 -22.69 -36.54
CA GLN A 397 -18.48 -22.19 -36.64
C GLN A 397 -18.44 -20.95 -37.54
N GLU A 398 -17.32 -20.21 -37.39
CA GLU A 398 -16.78 -19.12 -38.23
C GLU A 398 -17.24 -17.72 -37.81
N GLU A 399 -16.37 -16.72 -37.59
CA GLU A 399 -14.93 -16.54 -37.83
C GLU A 399 -14.45 -15.27 -37.08
N GLU A 400 -13.14 -15.00 -37.12
CA GLU A 400 -12.41 -13.76 -36.74
C GLU A 400 -11.66 -13.71 -35.39
N GLU A 401 -10.64 -14.56 -35.27
CA GLU A 401 -9.36 -14.15 -34.67
C GLU A 401 -8.31 -13.93 -35.78
N SER A 402 -8.09 -12.68 -36.19
CA SER A 402 -6.89 -12.29 -36.94
C SER A 402 -6.61 -10.80 -36.79
N CYS A 403 -6.03 -10.39 -35.66
CA CYS A 403 -5.42 -9.05 -35.58
C CYS A 403 -4.28 -8.93 -34.56
N LEU A 404 -3.39 -9.92 -34.46
CA LEU A 404 -2.15 -9.80 -33.69
C LEU A 404 -0.99 -10.51 -34.41
N LYS A 405 -0.59 -10.00 -35.58
CA LYS A 405 0.71 -10.25 -36.21
C LYS A 405 0.89 -9.32 -37.41
N LYS A 406 1.34 -8.09 -37.16
CA LYS A 406 2.07 -7.22 -38.11
C LYS A 406 2.35 -5.87 -37.43
N PHE A 407 3.46 -5.77 -36.70
CA PHE A 407 4.20 -4.50 -36.56
C PHE A 407 5.62 -4.80 -36.07
N CYS A 408 6.41 -5.39 -36.96
CA CYS A 408 7.87 -5.35 -36.92
C CYS A 408 8.33 -4.95 -38.33
N GLY A 409 8.97 -3.79 -38.42
CA GLY A 409 9.68 -3.32 -39.62
C GLY A 409 9.20 -1.97 -40.10
N PHE A 410 9.92 -0.89 -39.74
CA PHE A 410 10.67 -0.11 -40.74
C PHE A 410 11.68 0.82 -40.02
N LEU A 411 12.94 0.47 -40.18
CA LEU A 411 14.08 1.39 -40.20
C LEU A 411 14.09 2.07 -41.57
N SER A 412 14.04 3.40 -41.61
CA SER A 412 14.79 4.30 -42.51
C SER A 412 14.53 5.74 -42.10
#